data_AF-A0A6V6Z5P5-F1
#
_entry.id   AF-A0A6V6Z5P5-F1
#
_cell.length_a   1.000
_cell.length_b   1.000
_cell.length_c   1.000
_cell.angle_alpha   90.00
_cell.angle_beta   90.00
_cell.angle_gamma   90.00
#
_symmetry.space_group_name_H-M   'P 1'
#
loop_
_entity.id
_entity.type
_entity.pdbx_description
1 polymer ?
#
loop_
_entity_poly.entity_id
_entity_poly.type
_entity_poly.pdbx_seq_one_letter_code
_entity_poly.pdbx_strand_id
1 'polypeptide(L)'
;MKKRYRILGIILFIITNKLQAQTTDAMKILPNGNVGIGTSTPTQAKLVVIGQQGYEGNSVFFYGQNYSKFITGNLKNSIYASDGVTSQQFNVMSDERIKKIIGISDKENDLETLSKIEITNYRMIDSIGKGNQVYKKVIAQQVEKVYPMAVSNNLAEIIPNIYQLSTIHKGWIHTNTKDLVIGDKIKLVFSEEEVVLSVLEIDGNNIKVDCTKEGSVFVYGKEVNNFHSVDYEAIAMLNVSATQALLKRIEVLETKNSTLSKTVSELKKEQQKADDRLRAIEHLVMPGIVENNYESNNIKTIDMGNNMISDFSQVPMGTVVAFILNDSLMPNGWLKCDGREIPGKYAALINALGSNTTPNLAGRTFVGSGTSNDSTQSDGTIPNFGGNNNWALGKTGGEFRHRLSINEMPEHTHTINRGDFGLHYRSFDGSGGSDFPFKTKADTSQNLNGTDSSGGNGFHNTMQPYYVINYIIYAGHE
;
A
#
# COMPACT_ATOMS: atom_id res chain seq x y z
N MET A 1 13.56 -90.32 -62.67
CA MET A 1 14.80 -91.05 -62.28
C MET A 1 15.63 -90.20 -61.30
N LYS A 2 16.71 -90.76 -60.73
CA LYS A 2 17.52 -90.14 -59.66
C LYS A 2 18.37 -88.95 -60.15
N LYS A 3 18.53 -87.91 -59.32
CA LYS A 3 19.83 -87.47 -58.74
C LYS A 3 19.62 -86.49 -57.57
N ARG A 4 20.54 -86.49 -56.61
CA ARG A 4 20.64 -85.57 -55.45
C ARG A 4 22.09 -85.09 -55.35
N TYR A 5 22.31 -83.80 -55.01
CA TYR A 5 23.38 -83.20 -54.17
C TYR A 5 22.90 -81.72 -53.93
N ARG A 6 22.89 -81.11 -52.72
CA ARG A 6 23.96 -80.70 -51.78
C ARG A 6 25.04 -79.84 -52.48
N ILE A 7 25.53 -78.68 -52.01
CA ILE A 7 25.34 -77.83 -50.80
C ILE A 7 25.86 -76.39 -51.17
N LEU A 8 25.40 -75.21 -50.69
CA LEU A 8 25.57 -74.57 -49.36
C LEU A 8 24.84 -73.17 -49.31
N GLY A 9 24.44 -72.68 -48.11
CA GLY A 9 24.25 -71.24 -47.79
C GLY A 9 22.96 -70.55 -48.32
N ILE A 10 22.48 -69.42 -47.77
CA ILE A 10 22.86 -68.60 -46.59
C ILE A 10 21.57 -68.26 -45.80
N ILE A 11 21.63 -68.24 -44.46
CA ILE A 11 20.54 -67.74 -43.61
C ILE A 11 20.68 -66.22 -43.45
N LEU A 12 19.82 -65.43 -44.09
CA LEU A 12 19.74 -63.99 -43.86
C LEU A 12 18.86 -63.71 -42.63
N PHE A 13 19.49 -63.70 -41.45
CA PHE A 13 18.82 -63.43 -40.18
C PHE A 13 18.57 -61.92 -40.02
N ILE A 14 17.50 -61.41 -40.65
CA ILE A 14 17.06 -60.02 -40.47
C ILE A 14 16.51 -59.86 -39.05
N ILE A 15 17.37 -59.40 -38.14
CA ILE A 15 16.96 -58.95 -36.82
C ILE A 15 16.11 -57.71 -37.02
N THR A 16 14.79 -57.86 -36.90
CA THR A 16 13.85 -56.74 -36.79
C THR A 16 13.95 -56.11 -35.41
N ASN A 17 15.12 -55.53 -35.12
CA ASN A 17 15.26 -54.45 -34.18
C ASN A 17 14.31 -53.35 -34.65
N LYS A 18 13.10 -53.32 -34.07
CA LYS A 18 12.28 -52.12 -34.09
C LYS A 18 13.11 -51.06 -33.38
N LEU A 19 13.76 -50.19 -34.16
CA LEU A 19 14.11 -48.88 -33.66
C LEU A 19 12.78 -48.29 -33.18
N GLN A 20 12.64 -48.15 -31.86
CA GLN A 20 11.77 -47.11 -31.32
C GLN A 20 12.45 -45.78 -31.65
N ALA A 21 12.32 -45.37 -32.92
CA ALA A 21 12.43 -43.97 -33.28
C ALA A 21 11.48 -43.24 -32.33
N GLN A 22 12.03 -42.31 -31.54
CA GLN A 22 11.27 -41.61 -30.51
C GLN A 22 10.39 -40.54 -31.19
N THR A 23 9.35 -40.99 -31.89
CA THR A 23 8.40 -40.16 -32.65
C THR A 23 7.38 -39.50 -31.73
N THR A 24 7.86 -38.88 -30.66
CA THR A 24 7.20 -37.71 -30.08
C THR A 24 7.43 -36.57 -31.06
N ASP A 25 6.37 -36.13 -31.76
CA ASP A 25 6.41 -34.98 -32.67
C ASP A 25 7.13 -33.81 -31.98
N ALA A 26 8.33 -33.46 -32.45
CA ALA A 26 9.17 -32.45 -31.78
C ALA A 26 8.46 -31.09 -31.73
N MET A 27 7.76 -30.76 -32.82
CA MET A 27 6.81 -29.65 -32.91
C MET A 27 5.64 -30.09 -33.79
N LYS A 28 4.41 -29.72 -33.40
CA LYS A 28 3.20 -29.96 -34.17
C LYS A 28 2.30 -28.72 -34.15
N ILE A 29 1.79 -28.34 -35.31
CA ILE A 29 0.82 -27.25 -35.45
C ILE A 29 -0.51 -27.86 -35.88
N LEU A 30 -1.58 -27.57 -35.13
CA LEU A 30 -2.93 -28.02 -35.46
C LEU A 30 -3.67 -26.98 -36.34
N PRO A 31 -4.66 -27.38 -37.17
CA PRO A 31 -5.41 -26.46 -38.03
C PRO A 31 -6.16 -25.33 -37.32
N ASN A 32 -6.36 -25.43 -36.00
CA ASN A 32 -6.94 -24.37 -35.17
C ASN A 32 -5.89 -23.35 -34.67
N GLY A 33 -4.63 -23.45 -35.10
CA GLY A 33 -3.53 -22.59 -34.68
C GLY A 33 -2.97 -22.91 -33.29
N ASN A 34 -3.26 -24.07 -32.71
CA ASN A 34 -2.59 -24.53 -31.49
C ASN A 34 -1.24 -25.20 -31.84
N VAL A 35 -0.18 -24.83 -31.13
CA VAL A 35 1.18 -25.35 -31.28
C VAL A 35 1.52 -26.23 -30.09
N GLY A 36 1.97 -27.45 -30.35
CA GLY A 36 2.49 -28.40 -29.37
C GLY A 36 3.97 -28.65 -29.60
N ILE A 37 4.78 -28.60 -28.54
CA ILE A 37 6.18 -29.00 -28.54
C ILE A 37 6.31 -30.16 -27.55
N GLY A 38 6.78 -31.32 -28.02
CA GLY A 38 6.74 -32.58 -27.26
C GLY A 38 5.33 -33.12 -26.97
N THR A 39 4.29 -32.53 -27.56
CA THR A 39 2.91 -33.03 -27.50
C THR A 39 2.20 -32.93 -28.85
N SER A 40 1.49 -33.98 -29.22
CA SER A 40 0.73 -34.05 -30.47
C SER A 40 -0.74 -33.60 -30.32
N THR A 41 -1.14 -33.19 -29.12
CA THR A 41 -2.49 -32.75 -28.71
C THR A 41 -2.48 -31.51 -27.78
N PRO A 42 -1.98 -30.35 -28.23
CA PRO A 42 -2.01 -29.10 -27.45
C PRO A 42 -3.44 -28.59 -27.22
N THR A 43 -4.03 -28.87 -26.06
CA THR A 43 -5.41 -28.47 -25.70
C THR A 43 -5.49 -27.41 -24.61
N GLN A 44 -4.44 -27.28 -23.79
CA GLN A 44 -4.42 -26.41 -22.61
C GLN A 44 -4.29 -24.92 -22.95
N ALA A 45 -3.59 -24.59 -24.05
CA ALA A 45 -3.32 -23.22 -24.48
C ALA A 45 -3.00 -23.19 -25.99
N LYS A 46 -2.77 -21.98 -26.54
CA LYS A 46 -2.32 -21.79 -27.94
C LYS A 46 -0.90 -22.29 -28.19
N LEU A 47 -0.03 -22.24 -27.18
CA LEU A 47 1.27 -22.90 -27.16
C LEU A 47 1.31 -23.82 -25.94
N VAL A 48 1.59 -25.10 -26.14
CA VAL A 48 1.78 -26.08 -25.08
C VAL A 48 3.13 -26.77 -25.27
N VAL A 49 4.01 -26.63 -24.28
CA VAL A 49 5.30 -27.32 -24.27
C VAL A 49 5.29 -28.39 -23.19
N ILE A 50 5.51 -29.65 -23.59
CA ILE A 50 5.63 -30.80 -22.67
C ILE A 50 7.01 -31.40 -22.86
N GLY A 51 7.81 -31.39 -21.81
CA GLY A 51 9.24 -31.71 -21.86
C GLY A 51 10.07 -30.57 -21.28
N GLN A 52 11.37 -30.81 -21.16
CA GLN A 52 12.33 -29.89 -20.57
C GLN A 52 13.72 -30.20 -21.14
N GLN A 53 14.50 -29.18 -21.46
CA GLN A 53 15.90 -29.34 -21.81
C GLN A 53 16.77 -29.02 -20.58
N GLY A 54 17.80 -29.84 -20.36
CA GLY A 54 18.84 -29.54 -19.37
C GLY A 54 19.74 -28.42 -19.88
N TYR A 55 19.84 -27.35 -19.12
CA TYR A 55 20.66 -26.17 -19.40
C TYR A 55 21.54 -25.88 -18.17
N GLU A 56 22.85 -25.79 -18.36
CA GLU A 56 23.76 -25.41 -17.29
C GLU A 56 23.76 -23.90 -17.15
N GLY A 57 22.90 -23.42 -16.25
CA GLY A 57 22.71 -22.00 -15.97
C GLY A 57 23.36 -21.60 -14.65
N ASN A 58 24.11 -20.50 -14.69
CA ASN A 58 24.50 -19.78 -13.48
C ASN A 58 23.37 -18.85 -13.06
N SER A 59 23.02 -18.87 -11.77
CA SER A 59 22.28 -17.77 -11.10
C SER A 59 20.93 -17.37 -11.76
N VAL A 60 20.08 -18.33 -12.13
CA VAL A 60 18.72 -18.01 -12.64
C VAL A 60 17.74 -17.80 -11.48
N PHE A 61 17.05 -16.65 -11.46
CA PHE A 61 15.96 -16.33 -10.53
C PHE A 61 14.65 -17.00 -10.96
N PHE A 62 14.09 -17.86 -10.11
CA PHE A 62 12.79 -18.50 -10.33
C PHE A 62 11.67 -17.71 -9.65
N TYR A 63 10.52 -17.58 -10.31
CA TYR A 63 9.28 -17.04 -9.75
C TYR A 63 8.23 -18.15 -9.64
N GLY A 64 7.63 -18.34 -8.46
CA GLY A 64 6.51 -19.27 -8.27
C GLY A 64 6.84 -20.77 -8.15
N GLN A 65 8.12 -21.17 -8.13
CA GLN A 65 8.53 -22.58 -7.95
C GLN A 65 8.75 -22.95 -6.47
N ASN A 66 7.70 -22.82 -5.67
CA ASN A 66 7.63 -23.02 -4.20
C ASN A 66 8.49 -22.06 -3.35
N TYR A 67 9.62 -21.57 -3.86
CA TYR A 67 10.51 -20.58 -3.24
C TYR A 67 11.19 -19.76 -4.35
N SER A 68 11.25 -18.43 -4.23
CA SER A 68 11.97 -17.54 -5.16
C SER A 68 13.49 -17.63 -4.95
N LYS A 69 14.06 -18.78 -5.33
CA LYS A 69 15.48 -19.11 -5.16
C LYS A 69 16.27 -18.99 -6.47
N PHE A 70 17.53 -18.57 -6.36
CA PHE A 70 18.53 -18.73 -7.41
C PHE A 70 19.15 -20.13 -7.36
N ILE A 71 19.21 -20.82 -8.50
CA ILE A 71 19.72 -22.20 -8.60
C ILE A 71 20.94 -22.24 -9.53
N THR A 72 21.98 -22.95 -9.11
CA THR A 72 23.21 -23.20 -9.89
C THR A 72 23.26 -24.68 -10.23
N GLY A 73 23.37 -25.04 -11.52
CA GLY A 73 23.46 -26.44 -11.97
C GLY A 73 22.65 -26.72 -13.25
N ASN A 74 22.30 -27.99 -13.48
CA ASN A 74 21.50 -28.40 -14.64
C ASN A 74 20.01 -28.03 -14.43
N LEU A 75 19.64 -26.84 -14.88
CA LEU A 75 18.28 -26.31 -14.87
C LEU A 75 17.45 -26.99 -15.95
N LYS A 76 16.17 -27.25 -15.66
CA LYS A 76 15.26 -27.95 -16.56
C LYS A 76 14.21 -26.99 -17.10
N ASN A 77 14.50 -26.43 -18.27
CA ASN A 77 13.68 -25.37 -18.86
C ASN A 77 12.80 -25.95 -19.98
N SER A 78 11.49 -25.70 -19.91
CA SER A 78 10.54 -25.97 -21.00
C SER A 78 10.47 -24.83 -22.01
N ILE A 79 10.68 -23.59 -21.56
CA ILE A 79 10.72 -22.38 -22.38
C ILE A 79 11.96 -21.59 -21.98
N TYR A 80 12.69 -21.08 -22.96
CA TYR A 80 13.80 -20.14 -22.80
C TYR A 80 13.53 -18.94 -23.73
N ALA A 81 13.74 -17.73 -23.23
CA ALA A 81 13.61 -16.48 -23.97
C ALA A 81 14.85 -15.63 -23.73
N SER A 82 15.23 -14.80 -24.71
CA SER A 82 16.31 -13.82 -24.57
C SER A 82 15.95 -12.67 -23.64
N ASP A 83 14.64 -12.37 -23.55
CA ASP A 83 14.08 -11.18 -22.90
C ASP A 83 12.84 -11.57 -22.06
N GLY A 84 12.12 -10.58 -21.53
CA GLY A 84 10.94 -10.80 -20.69
C GLY A 84 9.72 -11.38 -21.42
N VAL A 85 9.03 -12.32 -20.77
CA VAL A 85 7.73 -12.84 -21.22
C VAL A 85 6.60 -11.92 -20.73
N THR A 86 6.26 -10.91 -21.53
CA THR A 86 5.16 -9.98 -21.22
C THR A 86 3.80 -10.65 -21.41
N SER A 87 2.95 -10.62 -20.39
CA SER A 87 1.58 -11.15 -20.43
C SER A 87 0.65 -10.34 -19.52
N GLN A 88 -0.65 -10.32 -19.82
CA GLN A 88 -1.66 -9.69 -18.93
C GLN A 88 -1.92 -10.51 -17.66
N GLN A 89 -1.63 -11.81 -17.69
CA GLN A 89 -1.84 -12.75 -16.59
C GLN A 89 -0.83 -13.89 -16.68
N PHE A 90 -0.11 -14.16 -15.58
CA PHE A 90 0.82 -15.28 -15.46
C PHE A 90 0.34 -16.20 -14.33
N ASN A 91 -0.12 -17.40 -14.67
CA ASN A 91 -0.77 -18.31 -13.72
C ASN A 91 0.22 -19.33 -13.15
N VAL A 92 0.59 -19.15 -11.89
CA VAL A 92 1.33 -20.14 -11.09
C VAL A 92 0.33 -21.11 -10.46
N MET A 93 0.54 -22.42 -10.61
CA MET A 93 -0.35 -23.45 -10.08
C MET A 93 0.12 -23.99 -8.73
N SER A 94 -0.81 -24.16 -7.78
CA SER A 94 -0.56 -24.73 -6.46
C SER A 94 -1.72 -25.65 -6.07
N ASP A 95 -1.43 -26.95 -5.92
CA ASP A 95 -2.38 -27.99 -5.55
C ASP A 95 -1.84 -28.76 -4.32
N GLU A 96 -2.72 -29.36 -3.51
CA GLU A 96 -2.29 -30.16 -2.34
C GLU A 96 -1.75 -31.55 -2.76
N ARG A 97 -2.27 -32.13 -3.85
CA ARG A 97 -1.98 -33.51 -4.28
C ARG A 97 -0.58 -33.68 -4.85
N ILE A 98 0.10 -32.57 -5.14
CA ILE A 98 1.51 -32.52 -5.56
C ILE A 98 2.46 -32.19 -4.40
N LYS A 99 1.97 -32.06 -3.17
CA LYS A 99 2.75 -31.61 -1.99
C LYS A 99 2.77 -32.68 -0.91
N LYS A 100 3.95 -32.96 -0.36
CA LYS A 100 4.10 -33.69 0.90
C LYS A 100 3.98 -32.71 2.06
N ILE A 101 2.79 -32.58 2.63
CA ILE A 101 2.53 -31.71 3.79
C ILE A 101 3.31 -32.25 5.01
N ILE A 102 4.11 -31.40 5.65
CA ILE A 102 4.94 -31.74 6.82
C ILE A 102 4.42 -31.17 8.14
N GLY A 103 3.49 -30.21 8.09
CA GLY A 103 2.94 -29.53 9.26
C GLY A 103 2.27 -28.21 8.89
N ILE A 104 1.79 -27.49 9.91
CA ILE A 104 1.35 -26.09 9.85
C ILE A 104 2.43 -25.25 10.56
N SER A 105 2.71 -24.04 10.07
CA SER A 105 3.74 -23.17 10.66
C SER A 105 3.40 -22.68 12.07
N ASP A 106 4.41 -22.48 12.91
CA ASP A 106 4.25 -21.87 14.23
C ASP A 106 4.17 -20.35 14.08
N LYS A 107 2.94 -19.83 14.18
CA LYS A 107 2.62 -18.43 13.91
C LYS A 107 3.24 -17.45 14.93
N GLU A 108 3.49 -17.91 16.15
CA GLU A 108 4.06 -17.07 17.20
C GLU A 108 5.59 -16.98 17.04
N ASN A 109 6.25 -18.09 16.70
CA ASN A 109 7.64 -18.09 16.27
C ASN A 109 7.82 -17.30 14.95
N ASP A 110 6.92 -17.46 13.97
CA ASP A 110 6.96 -16.72 12.70
C ASP A 110 6.86 -15.20 12.93
N LEU A 111 6.03 -14.77 13.89
CA LEU A 111 5.93 -13.36 14.30
C LEU A 111 7.21 -12.87 14.99
N GLU A 112 7.84 -13.68 15.84
CA GLU A 112 9.13 -13.35 16.46
C GLU A 112 10.24 -13.24 15.40
N THR A 113 10.31 -14.18 14.44
CA THR A 113 11.24 -14.15 13.31
C THR A 113 11.00 -12.92 12.42
N LEU A 114 9.75 -12.61 12.08
CA LEU A 114 9.42 -11.41 11.30
C LEU A 114 9.87 -10.12 12.02
N SER A 115 9.67 -10.02 13.34
CA SER A 115 10.07 -8.84 14.12
C SER A 115 11.60 -8.60 14.16
N LYS A 116 12.39 -9.59 13.77
CA LYS A 116 13.86 -9.51 13.68
C LYS A 116 14.35 -9.17 12.26
N ILE A 117 13.48 -9.05 11.26
CA ILE A 117 13.85 -8.68 9.89
C ILE A 117 13.90 -7.15 9.75
N GLU A 118 15.04 -6.62 9.33
CA GLU A 118 15.26 -5.18 9.18
C GLU A 118 14.91 -4.67 7.78
N ILE A 119 14.00 -3.70 7.70
CA ILE A 119 13.65 -3.01 6.46
C ILE A 119 14.61 -1.83 6.24
N THR A 120 15.60 -2.01 5.37
CA THR A 120 16.66 -1.05 5.08
C THR A 120 16.30 -0.13 3.91
N ASN A 121 16.66 1.15 4.01
CA ASN A 121 16.63 2.08 2.89
C ASN A 121 18.06 2.21 2.33
N TYR A 122 18.27 1.96 1.04
CA TYR A 122 19.59 2.04 0.40
C TYR A 122 19.52 2.57 -1.03
N ARG A 123 20.69 2.90 -1.58
CA ARG A 123 20.91 3.23 -3.00
C ARG A 123 21.86 2.17 -3.58
N MET A 124 21.77 1.89 -4.88
CA MET A 124 22.76 1.04 -5.54
C MET A 124 24.08 1.80 -5.67
N ILE A 125 25.22 1.11 -5.49
CA ILE A 125 26.54 1.68 -5.80
C ILE A 125 26.66 1.94 -7.31
N ASP A 126 26.17 0.99 -8.12
CA ASP A 126 25.96 1.16 -9.56
C ASP A 126 24.80 2.13 -9.85
N SER A 127 25.07 3.40 -9.62
CA SER A 127 24.14 4.51 -9.87
C SER A 127 23.99 4.86 -11.35
N ILE A 128 24.91 4.40 -12.21
CA ILE A 128 24.83 4.55 -13.67
C ILE A 128 23.86 3.51 -14.24
N GLY A 129 24.09 2.22 -13.95
CA GLY A 129 23.28 1.12 -14.49
C GLY A 129 21.92 0.91 -13.81
N LYS A 130 21.74 1.33 -12.54
CA LYS A 130 20.47 1.16 -11.79
C LYS A 130 19.75 2.47 -11.47
N GLY A 131 20.37 3.61 -11.75
CA GLY A 131 19.87 4.95 -11.44
C GLY A 131 19.97 5.32 -9.95
N ASN A 132 19.97 6.63 -9.66
CA ASN A 132 20.10 7.16 -8.30
C ASN A 132 18.76 7.19 -7.52
N GLN A 133 18.03 6.08 -7.50
CA GLN A 133 16.78 5.91 -6.76
C GLN A 133 17.01 5.31 -5.37
N VAL A 134 16.10 5.56 -4.43
CA VAL A 134 16.12 4.94 -3.09
C VAL A 134 15.26 3.68 -3.10
N TYR A 135 15.86 2.56 -2.75
CA TYR A 135 15.18 1.28 -2.55
C TYR A 135 14.87 1.11 -1.05
N LYS A 136 13.68 0.59 -0.74
CA LYS A 136 13.30 0.14 0.61
C LYS A 136 13.06 -1.37 0.56
N LYS A 137 14.04 -2.14 1.03
CA LYS A 137 14.10 -3.62 0.92
C LYS A 137 14.91 -4.21 2.08
N VAL A 138 14.98 -5.54 2.17
CA VAL A 138 15.80 -6.24 3.16
C VAL A 138 17.22 -6.48 2.65
N ILE A 139 18.19 -6.58 3.57
CA ILE A 139 19.57 -6.98 3.26
C ILE A 139 19.73 -8.48 3.45
N ALA A 140 20.21 -9.19 2.44
CA ALA A 140 20.20 -10.66 2.42
C ALA A 140 20.99 -11.29 3.59
N GLN A 141 22.16 -10.74 3.94
CA GLN A 141 23.00 -11.17 5.05
C GLN A 141 22.45 -10.79 6.44
N GLN A 142 21.37 -9.99 6.49
CA GLN A 142 20.58 -9.74 7.70
C GLN A 142 19.49 -10.81 7.83
N VAL A 143 18.73 -11.05 6.75
CA VAL A 143 17.70 -12.10 6.67
C VAL A 143 18.29 -13.49 6.94
N GLU A 144 19.48 -13.79 6.40
CA GLU A 144 20.15 -15.10 6.54
C GLU A 144 20.34 -15.51 8.01
N LYS A 145 20.54 -14.54 8.91
CA LYS A 145 20.78 -14.78 10.34
C LYS A 145 19.50 -15.06 11.14
N VAL A 146 18.33 -14.66 10.62
CA VAL A 146 17.05 -14.71 11.34
C VAL A 146 16.04 -15.66 10.67
N TYR A 147 16.13 -15.82 9.35
CA TYR A 147 15.28 -16.67 8.54
C TYR A 147 16.08 -17.27 7.35
N PRO A 148 17.03 -18.19 7.60
CA PRO A 148 17.99 -18.66 6.60
C PRO A 148 17.37 -19.23 5.33
N MET A 149 16.20 -19.86 5.44
CA MET A 149 15.50 -20.50 4.31
C MET A 149 15.00 -19.52 3.25
N ALA A 150 14.87 -18.22 3.57
CA ALA A 150 14.54 -17.18 2.59
C ALA A 150 15.78 -16.60 1.88
N VAL A 151 16.97 -17.20 2.05
CA VAL A 151 18.22 -16.72 1.45
C VAL A 151 18.90 -17.83 0.68
N SER A 152 19.66 -17.46 -0.35
CA SER A 152 20.62 -18.34 -1.00
C SER A 152 21.89 -17.56 -1.29
N ASN A 153 23.03 -18.20 -1.07
CA ASN A 153 24.35 -17.58 -0.87
C ASN A 153 25.44 -18.25 -1.73
N ASN A 154 25.01 -18.99 -2.76
CA ASN A 154 25.82 -19.92 -3.55
C ASN A 154 25.99 -19.46 -5.01
N LEU A 155 26.04 -18.14 -5.21
CA LEU A 155 26.03 -17.49 -6.51
C LEU A 155 27.37 -16.83 -6.78
N ALA A 156 27.91 -17.05 -7.98
CA ALA A 156 28.97 -16.23 -8.53
C ALA A 156 28.34 -15.00 -9.19
N GLU A 157 28.73 -13.79 -8.76
CA GLU A 157 28.33 -12.53 -9.39
C GLU A 157 29.38 -11.42 -9.14
N ILE A 158 29.42 -10.43 -10.04
CA ILE A 158 30.38 -9.32 -10.01
C ILE A 158 29.81 -8.15 -9.19
N ILE A 159 30.46 -7.79 -8.09
CA ILE A 159 30.02 -6.71 -7.21
C ILE A 159 30.73 -5.37 -7.50
N PRO A 160 30.04 -4.22 -7.42
CA PRO A 160 30.63 -2.89 -7.55
C PRO A 160 31.36 -2.45 -6.26
N ASN A 161 32.29 -3.26 -5.74
CA ASN A 161 33.00 -2.97 -4.49
C ASN A 161 34.16 -1.98 -4.63
N ILE A 162 34.56 -1.67 -5.87
CA ILE A 162 35.62 -0.71 -6.19
C ILE A 162 34.99 0.54 -6.82
N TYR A 163 34.25 0.36 -7.92
CA TYR A 163 33.46 1.35 -8.63
C TYR A 163 34.20 2.69 -8.88
N GLN A 164 35.43 2.59 -9.41
CA GLN A 164 36.38 3.69 -9.49
C GLN A 164 36.93 3.88 -10.91
N LEU A 165 37.00 5.13 -11.38
CA LEU A 165 37.77 5.47 -12.59
C LEU A 165 39.27 5.43 -12.28
N SER A 166 40.05 4.84 -13.20
CA SER A 166 41.50 4.69 -13.10
C SER A 166 42.15 4.72 -14.49
N THR A 167 43.45 4.46 -14.53
CA THR A 167 44.25 4.33 -15.75
C THR A 167 45.01 3.01 -15.70
N ILE A 168 44.99 2.26 -16.79
CA ILE A 168 45.84 1.08 -16.99
C ILE A 168 47.12 1.47 -17.75
N HIS A 169 48.27 1.04 -17.25
CA HIS A 169 49.56 1.15 -17.94
C HIS A 169 50.40 -0.13 -17.74
N LYS A 170 50.76 -0.82 -18.82
CA LYS A 170 51.51 -2.09 -18.82
C LYS A 170 50.90 -3.14 -17.91
N GLY A 171 49.57 -3.27 -17.97
CA GLY A 171 48.78 -4.17 -17.12
C GLY A 171 48.54 -3.68 -15.68
N TRP A 172 49.18 -2.60 -15.23
CA TRP A 172 49.00 -2.06 -13.87
C TRP A 172 47.87 -1.05 -13.80
N ILE A 173 47.03 -1.16 -12.76
CA ILE A 173 45.86 -0.29 -12.50
C ILE A 173 45.89 0.19 -11.04
N HIS A 174 45.72 1.49 -10.82
CA HIS A 174 45.62 2.05 -9.46
C HIS A 174 44.20 1.87 -8.89
N THR A 175 44.04 1.26 -7.71
CA THR A 175 42.74 0.92 -7.14
C THR A 175 42.79 0.62 -5.63
N ASN A 176 41.62 0.55 -4.98
CA ASN A 176 41.50 0.01 -3.62
C ASN A 176 41.72 -1.51 -3.60
N THR A 177 42.78 -1.96 -2.93
CA THR A 177 43.22 -3.36 -2.88
C THR A 177 42.81 -4.12 -1.62
N LYS A 178 42.19 -3.45 -0.63
CA LYS A 178 41.91 -4.02 0.71
C LYS A 178 41.12 -5.34 0.70
N ASP A 179 40.19 -5.48 -0.24
CA ASP A 179 39.30 -6.64 -0.34
C ASP A 179 39.70 -7.59 -1.49
N LEU A 180 40.90 -7.43 -2.05
CA LEU A 180 41.42 -8.19 -3.19
C LEU A 180 42.51 -9.19 -2.78
N VAL A 181 42.52 -10.36 -3.43
CA VAL A 181 43.61 -11.34 -3.38
C VAL A 181 44.06 -11.71 -4.78
N ILE A 182 45.31 -12.18 -4.91
CA ILE A 182 45.84 -12.70 -6.18
C ILE A 182 44.96 -13.89 -6.62
N GLY A 183 44.54 -13.87 -7.89
CA GLY A 183 43.59 -14.82 -8.46
C GLY A 183 42.12 -14.37 -8.47
N ASP A 184 41.73 -13.31 -7.74
CA ASP A 184 40.39 -12.71 -7.86
C ASP A 184 40.13 -12.26 -9.30
N LYS A 185 38.93 -12.53 -9.84
CA LYS A 185 38.48 -11.95 -11.11
C LYS A 185 37.93 -10.54 -10.87
N ILE A 186 38.30 -9.58 -11.71
CA ILE A 186 37.84 -8.19 -11.67
C ILE A 186 37.25 -7.79 -13.01
N LYS A 187 36.11 -7.09 -12.97
CA LYS A 187 35.49 -6.46 -14.13
C LYS A 187 36.06 -5.08 -14.38
N LEU A 188 36.60 -4.91 -15.59
CA LEU A 188 37.10 -3.67 -16.15
C LEU A 188 36.17 -3.21 -17.27
N VAL A 189 35.82 -1.93 -17.29
CA VAL A 189 34.99 -1.32 -18.32
C VAL A 189 35.82 -0.30 -19.08
N PHE A 190 35.99 -0.54 -20.37
CA PHE A 190 36.62 0.37 -21.34
C PHE A 190 35.54 1.12 -22.12
N SER A 191 35.93 2.04 -23.01
CA SER A 191 35.00 2.84 -23.83
C SER A 191 34.15 2.02 -24.82
N GLU A 192 34.58 0.82 -25.18
CA GLU A 192 33.99 0.00 -26.25
C GLU A 192 33.58 -1.41 -25.80
N GLU A 193 34.11 -1.91 -24.67
CA GLU A 193 33.79 -3.25 -24.16
C GLU A 193 34.01 -3.37 -22.64
N GLU A 194 33.42 -4.43 -22.06
CA GLU A 194 33.65 -4.86 -20.69
C GLU A 194 34.45 -6.17 -20.67
N VAL A 195 35.48 -6.28 -19.85
CA VAL A 195 36.37 -7.45 -19.76
C VAL A 195 36.51 -7.90 -18.32
N VAL A 196 36.54 -9.22 -18.08
CA VAL A 196 36.75 -9.82 -16.76
C VAL A 196 38.10 -10.54 -16.76
N LEU A 197 39.04 -10.10 -15.90
CA LEU A 197 40.42 -10.58 -15.86
C LEU A 197 40.83 -10.96 -14.43
N SER A 198 41.73 -11.93 -14.27
CA SER A 198 42.29 -12.28 -12.97
C SER A 198 43.41 -11.34 -12.53
N VAL A 199 43.46 -11.01 -11.24
CA VAL A 199 44.59 -10.30 -10.61
C VAL A 199 45.81 -11.22 -10.55
N LEU A 200 46.93 -10.77 -11.12
CA LEU A 200 48.21 -11.48 -11.14
C LEU A 200 49.11 -11.08 -9.96
N GLU A 201 49.24 -9.78 -9.72
CA GLU A 201 50.10 -9.18 -8.69
C GLU A 201 49.34 -8.03 -8.01
N ILE A 202 49.66 -7.77 -6.73
CA ILE A 202 49.14 -6.65 -5.94
C ILE A 202 50.34 -5.94 -5.30
N ASP A 203 50.49 -4.64 -5.52
CA ASP A 203 51.52 -3.79 -4.92
C ASP A 203 50.91 -2.49 -4.37
N GLY A 204 50.77 -2.40 -3.05
CA GLY A 204 50.11 -1.29 -2.38
C GLY A 204 48.67 -1.09 -2.89
N ASN A 205 48.38 0.09 -3.43
CA ASN A 205 47.11 0.43 -4.08
C ASN A 205 47.14 0.17 -5.61
N ASN A 206 47.92 -0.79 -6.08
CA ASN A 206 47.98 -1.13 -7.50
C ASN A 206 47.77 -2.63 -7.69
N ILE A 207 47.05 -2.99 -8.75
CA ILE A 207 46.89 -4.38 -9.21
C ILE A 207 47.48 -4.54 -10.60
N LYS A 208 47.90 -5.76 -10.92
CA LYS A 208 48.32 -6.14 -12.27
C LYS A 208 47.37 -7.17 -12.86
N VAL A 209 46.97 -6.98 -14.11
CA VAL A 209 46.13 -7.91 -14.88
C VAL A 209 46.78 -8.25 -16.21
N ASP A 210 46.43 -9.39 -16.80
CA ASP A 210 46.84 -9.73 -18.17
C ASP A 210 45.98 -8.94 -19.17
N CYS A 211 46.39 -7.71 -19.48
CA CYS A 211 45.70 -6.85 -20.43
C CYS A 211 46.70 -6.06 -21.28
N THR A 212 46.49 -6.09 -22.59
CA THR A 212 47.29 -5.36 -23.59
C THR A 212 46.75 -3.95 -23.88
N LYS A 213 45.67 -3.52 -23.20
CA LYS A 213 45.09 -2.17 -23.33
C LYS A 213 45.77 -1.16 -22.40
N GLU A 214 45.76 0.08 -22.85
CA GLU A 214 46.41 1.24 -22.22
C GLU A 214 45.41 2.39 -22.10
N GLY A 215 45.54 3.23 -21.08
CA GLY A 215 44.73 4.44 -20.90
C GLY A 215 43.59 4.31 -19.89
N SER A 216 42.54 5.12 -20.04
CA SER A 216 41.45 5.21 -19.06
C SER A 216 40.63 3.92 -18.97
N VAL A 217 40.39 3.45 -17.74
CA VAL A 217 39.60 2.24 -17.45
C VAL A 217 38.74 2.47 -16.20
N PHE A 218 37.49 2.01 -16.22
CA PHE A 218 36.65 2.02 -15.03
C PHE A 218 36.69 0.65 -14.36
N VAL A 219 37.18 0.60 -13.12
CA VAL A 219 37.29 -0.62 -12.33
C VAL A 219 35.98 -0.80 -11.56
N TYR A 220 35.13 -1.69 -12.04
CA TYR A 220 33.81 -1.91 -11.45
C TYR A 220 33.93 -2.62 -10.08
N GLY A 221 34.64 -3.75 -10.06
CA GLY A 221 34.88 -4.53 -8.84
C GLY A 221 35.06 -6.02 -9.14
N LYS A 222 35.06 -6.84 -8.09
CA LYS A 222 35.42 -8.27 -8.18
C LYS A 222 34.23 -9.21 -8.29
N GLU A 223 34.47 -10.39 -8.86
CA GLU A 223 33.59 -11.55 -8.74
C GLU A 223 33.62 -12.10 -7.32
N VAL A 224 32.45 -12.44 -6.76
CA VAL A 224 32.35 -13.15 -5.48
C VAL A 224 31.47 -14.38 -5.64
N ASN A 225 31.94 -15.53 -5.12
CA ASN A 225 31.25 -16.82 -5.20
C ASN A 225 30.19 -17.03 -4.09
N ASN A 226 30.03 -16.03 -3.22
CA ASN A 226 29.07 -15.99 -2.14
C ASN A 226 28.11 -14.79 -2.29
N PHE A 227 27.67 -14.48 -3.51
CA PHE A 227 26.65 -13.45 -3.68
C PHE A 227 25.29 -13.94 -3.16
N HIS A 228 24.58 -13.07 -2.41
CA HIS A 228 23.35 -13.44 -1.72
C HIS A 228 22.09 -12.93 -2.42
N SER A 229 21.09 -13.81 -2.54
CA SER A 229 19.75 -13.52 -3.05
C SER A 229 18.68 -13.76 -1.98
N VAL A 230 17.60 -12.98 -2.00
CA VAL A 230 16.46 -13.11 -1.08
C VAL A 230 15.22 -13.61 -1.79
N ASP A 231 14.57 -14.60 -1.20
CA ASP A 231 13.23 -15.06 -1.53
C ASP A 231 12.19 -14.14 -0.85
N TYR A 232 11.54 -13.30 -1.66
CA TYR A 232 10.47 -12.42 -1.19
C TYR A 232 9.12 -13.13 -1.03
N GLU A 233 8.90 -14.29 -1.65
CA GLU A 233 7.70 -15.11 -1.44
C GLU A 233 7.75 -15.79 -0.07
N ALA A 234 8.90 -16.32 0.34
CA ALA A 234 9.12 -16.86 1.69
C ALA A 234 8.88 -15.82 2.79
N ILE A 235 9.38 -14.59 2.63
CA ILE A 235 9.14 -13.48 3.57
C ILE A 235 7.67 -13.05 3.55
N ALA A 236 7.02 -13.04 2.38
CA ALA A 236 5.59 -12.73 2.29
C ALA A 236 4.72 -13.78 3.01
N MET A 237 5.05 -15.06 2.91
CA MET A 237 4.32 -16.13 3.60
C MET A 237 4.59 -16.14 5.12
N LEU A 238 5.83 -15.85 5.54
CA LEU A 238 6.16 -15.58 6.95
C LEU A 238 5.29 -14.43 7.49
N ASN A 239 5.18 -13.34 6.74
CA ASN A 239 4.33 -12.20 7.11
C ASN A 239 2.83 -12.56 7.19
N VAL A 240 2.32 -13.42 6.30
CA VAL A 240 0.93 -13.93 6.40
C VAL A 240 0.73 -14.74 7.67
N SER A 241 1.67 -15.61 8.04
CA SER A 241 1.61 -16.40 9.28
C SER A 241 1.64 -15.51 10.53
N ALA A 242 2.61 -14.60 10.60
CA ALA A 242 2.75 -13.61 11.65
C ALA A 242 1.52 -12.69 11.80
N THR A 243 0.90 -12.28 10.69
CA THR A 243 -0.33 -11.49 10.69
C THR A 243 -1.50 -12.25 11.32
N GLN A 244 -1.56 -13.58 11.16
CA GLN A 244 -2.58 -14.42 11.81
C GLN A 244 -2.34 -14.54 13.33
N ALA A 245 -1.08 -14.54 13.80
CA ALA A 245 -0.77 -14.44 15.23
C ALA A 245 -1.18 -13.07 15.81
N LEU A 246 -0.87 -11.97 15.11
CA LEU A 246 -1.30 -10.63 15.51
C LEU A 246 -2.83 -10.52 15.60
N LEU A 247 -3.57 -11.03 14.61
CA LEU A 247 -5.04 -11.11 14.65
C LEU A 247 -5.51 -11.89 15.89
N LYS A 248 -4.90 -13.05 16.18
CA LYS A 248 -5.31 -13.85 17.33
C LYS A 248 -5.04 -13.17 18.67
N ARG A 249 -3.94 -12.41 18.77
CA ARG A 249 -3.64 -11.57 19.94
C ARG A 249 -4.67 -10.44 20.10
N ILE A 250 -5.15 -9.85 19.01
CA ILE A 250 -6.22 -8.82 19.02
C ILE A 250 -7.53 -9.41 19.55
N GLU A 251 -8.02 -10.53 18.99
CA GLU A 251 -9.26 -11.20 19.46
C GLU A 251 -9.24 -11.47 20.98
N VAL A 252 -8.08 -11.90 21.50
CA VAL A 252 -7.89 -12.20 22.92
C VAL A 252 -7.90 -10.93 23.78
N LEU A 253 -7.36 -9.82 23.29
CA LEU A 253 -7.40 -8.52 23.97
C LEU A 253 -8.81 -7.92 23.97
N GLU A 254 -9.54 -7.99 22.85
CA GLU A 254 -10.94 -7.56 22.76
C GLU A 254 -11.84 -8.36 23.70
N THR A 255 -11.67 -9.69 23.73
CA THR A 255 -12.39 -10.58 24.66
C THR A 255 -12.10 -10.22 26.12
N LYS A 256 -10.82 -9.99 26.48
CA LYS A 256 -10.42 -9.55 27.83
C LYS A 256 -11.02 -8.20 28.20
N ASN A 257 -11.01 -7.22 27.28
CA ASN A 257 -11.60 -5.90 27.49
C ASN A 257 -13.12 -5.97 27.67
N SER A 258 -13.81 -6.84 26.92
CA SER A 258 -15.25 -7.09 27.09
C SER A 258 -15.58 -7.66 28.48
N THR A 259 -14.83 -8.67 28.92
CA THR A 259 -15.00 -9.26 30.26
C THR A 259 -14.68 -8.25 31.36
N LEU A 260 -13.55 -7.53 31.25
CA LEU A 260 -13.16 -6.51 32.25
C LEU A 260 -14.20 -5.39 32.36
N SER A 261 -14.77 -4.93 31.23
CA SER A 261 -15.84 -3.94 31.21
C SER A 261 -17.11 -4.43 31.92
N LYS A 262 -17.49 -5.71 31.74
CA LYS A 262 -18.61 -6.33 32.49
C LYS A 262 -18.31 -6.39 33.98
N THR A 263 -17.16 -6.89 34.38
CA THR A 263 -16.74 -6.96 35.80
C THR A 263 -16.72 -5.58 36.46
N VAL A 264 -16.24 -4.54 35.76
CA VAL A 264 -16.30 -3.16 36.26
C VAL A 264 -17.73 -2.63 36.37
N SER A 265 -18.64 -3.02 35.46
CA SER A 265 -20.07 -2.68 35.58
C SER A 265 -20.76 -3.40 36.74
N GLU A 266 -20.38 -4.65 37.02
CA GLU A 266 -20.90 -5.45 38.13
C GLU A 266 -20.40 -4.94 39.48
N LEU A 267 -19.09 -4.75 39.64
CA LEU A 267 -18.49 -4.18 40.85
C LEU A 267 -19.07 -2.79 41.19
N LYS A 268 -19.33 -1.93 40.21
CA LYS A 268 -20.00 -0.64 40.44
C LYS A 268 -21.43 -0.79 40.98
N LYS A 269 -22.17 -1.82 40.57
CA LYS A 269 -23.52 -2.12 41.10
C LYS A 269 -23.47 -2.72 42.50
N GLU A 270 -22.42 -3.47 42.83
CA GLU A 270 -22.21 -3.99 44.18
C GLU A 270 -21.74 -2.89 45.15
N GLN A 271 -20.87 -1.99 44.69
CA GLN A 271 -20.47 -0.79 45.43
C GLN A 271 -21.69 0.09 45.76
N GLN A 272 -22.53 0.44 44.77
CA GLN A 272 -23.75 1.21 45.01
C GLN A 272 -24.65 0.55 46.08
N LYS A 273 -24.86 -0.77 46.01
CA LYS A 273 -25.64 -1.51 47.01
C LYS A 273 -25.01 -1.52 48.40
N ALA A 274 -23.68 -1.41 48.51
CA ALA A 274 -23.00 -1.27 49.79
C ALA A 274 -23.19 0.14 50.36
N ASP A 275 -23.04 1.17 49.52
CA ASP A 275 -23.25 2.58 49.88
C ASP A 275 -24.72 2.84 50.29
N ASP A 276 -25.70 2.28 49.57
CA ASP A 276 -27.13 2.34 49.89
C ASP A 276 -27.43 1.70 51.26
N ARG A 277 -26.78 0.57 51.57
CA ARG A 277 -26.91 -0.11 52.87
C ARG A 277 -26.25 0.67 54.00
N LEU A 278 -25.11 1.31 53.74
CA LEU A 278 -24.43 2.15 54.73
C LEU A 278 -25.32 3.33 55.13
N ARG A 279 -25.88 4.05 54.16
CA ARG A 279 -26.85 5.15 54.39
C ARG A 279 -28.06 4.70 55.21
N ALA A 280 -28.60 3.51 54.92
CA ALA A 280 -29.72 2.96 55.68
C ALA A 280 -29.35 2.63 57.14
N ILE A 281 -28.11 2.20 57.41
CA ILE A 281 -27.61 1.95 58.77
C ILE A 281 -27.35 3.28 59.50
N GLU A 282 -26.76 4.27 58.84
CA GLU A 282 -26.52 5.61 59.39
C GLU A 282 -27.82 6.26 59.87
N HIS A 283 -28.88 6.20 59.04
CA HIS A 283 -30.22 6.66 59.39
C HIS A 283 -30.84 5.88 60.57
N LEU A 284 -30.53 4.59 60.73
CA LEU A 284 -31.02 3.77 61.84
C LEU A 284 -30.30 4.07 63.17
N VAL A 285 -29.02 4.47 63.10
CA VAL A 285 -28.15 4.71 64.26
C VAL A 285 -28.21 6.17 64.74
N MET A 286 -28.47 7.15 63.87
CA MET A 286 -28.58 8.58 64.22
C MET A 286 -29.91 9.25 63.78
N PRO A 287 -31.09 8.66 64.07
CA PRO A 287 -32.37 9.20 63.59
C PRO A 287 -32.69 10.63 64.09
N GLY A 288 -32.13 11.05 65.24
CA GLY A 288 -32.43 12.34 65.87
C GLY A 288 -31.57 13.54 65.47
N ILE A 289 -30.59 13.39 64.55
CA ILE A 289 -29.65 14.47 64.19
C ILE A 289 -29.98 15.09 62.81
N VAL A 290 -30.72 14.39 61.95
CA VAL A 290 -30.89 14.74 60.53
C VAL A 290 -31.99 15.78 60.29
N GLU A 291 -33.11 15.72 61.03
CA GLU A 291 -34.30 16.53 60.69
C GLU A 291 -34.24 18.02 61.11
N ASN A 292 -33.46 18.38 62.14
CA ASN A 292 -33.52 19.70 62.77
C ASN A 292 -32.50 20.75 62.27
N ASN A 293 -31.70 20.45 61.23
CA ASN A 293 -30.59 21.31 60.79
C ASN A 293 -30.81 22.03 59.44
N TYR A 294 -31.99 21.92 58.81
CA TYR A 294 -32.22 22.38 57.43
C TYR A 294 -33.11 23.63 57.24
N GLU A 295 -33.70 24.20 58.28
CA GLU A 295 -34.51 25.44 58.19
C GLU A 295 -33.80 26.73 58.68
N SER A 296 -32.51 26.69 59.03
CA SER A 296 -31.76 27.93 59.33
C SER A 296 -30.37 27.97 58.71
N ASN A 297 -29.99 29.16 58.24
CA ASN A 297 -28.65 29.55 57.75
C ASN A 297 -28.22 29.01 56.37
N ASN A 298 -28.90 29.45 55.31
CA ASN A 298 -28.32 30.16 54.15
C ASN A 298 -27.06 29.61 53.44
N ILE A 299 -26.74 28.32 53.59
CA ILE A 299 -25.69 27.61 52.85
C ILE A 299 -26.38 26.49 52.09
N LYS A 300 -26.36 26.54 50.75
CA LYS A 300 -26.81 25.42 49.91
C LYS A 300 -25.83 24.25 50.08
N THR A 301 -26.17 23.30 50.95
CA THR A 301 -25.50 21.99 51.00
C THR A 301 -25.65 21.31 49.65
N ILE A 302 -24.55 21.16 48.93
CA ILE A 302 -24.53 20.49 47.63
C ILE A 302 -24.67 18.99 47.88
N ASP A 303 -25.86 18.45 47.59
CA ASP A 303 -26.05 17.01 47.48
C ASP A 303 -25.23 16.46 46.30
N MET A 304 -24.24 15.63 46.60
CA MET A 304 -23.39 14.97 45.62
C MET A 304 -23.85 13.54 45.28
N GLY A 305 -25.12 13.21 45.52
CA GLY A 305 -25.74 11.91 45.25
C GLY A 305 -26.77 11.91 44.13
N ASN A 306 -26.33 11.83 42.86
CA ASN A 306 -27.20 11.59 41.68
C ASN A 306 -28.31 12.63 41.43
N ASN A 307 -28.10 13.90 41.79
CA ASN A 307 -28.87 15.01 41.24
C ASN A 307 -28.55 15.22 39.74
N MET A 308 -29.08 14.32 38.90
CA MET A 308 -29.40 14.66 37.50
C MET A 308 -30.33 15.88 37.55
N ILE A 309 -29.96 16.98 36.90
CA ILE A 309 -30.82 18.17 36.85
C ILE A 309 -32.12 17.77 36.14
N SER A 310 -33.19 17.60 36.91
CA SER A 310 -34.52 17.24 36.44
C SER A 310 -35.45 18.46 36.35
N ASP A 311 -35.16 19.50 37.12
CA ASP A 311 -35.84 20.79 37.02
C ASP A 311 -35.21 21.63 35.89
N PHE A 312 -35.95 21.75 34.79
CA PHE A 312 -35.64 22.63 33.67
C PHE A 312 -36.57 23.86 33.62
N SER A 313 -37.24 24.22 34.72
CA SER A 313 -38.12 25.41 34.82
C SER A 313 -37.43 26.72 34.42
N GLN A 314 -36.11 26.80 34.60
CA GLN A 314 -35.28 27.95 34.25
C GLN A 314 -34.83 27.96 32.77
N VAL A 315 -35.11 26.91 32.01
CA VAL A 315 -34.81 26.83 30.57
C VAL A 315 -36.01 27.31 29.77
N PRO A 316 -35.88 28.32 28.90
CA PRO A 316 -36.99 28.74 28.04
C PRO A 316 -37.44 27.61 27.09
N MET A 317 -38.75 27.43 26.96
CA MET A 317 -39.32 26.52 25.95
C MET A 317 -38.82 26.91 24.55
N GLY A 318 -38.44 25.92 23.74
CA GLY A 318 -37.81 26.13 22.43
C GLY A 318 -36.28 26.23 22.47
N THR A 319 -35.65 26.26 23.65
CA THR A 319 -34.18 26.20 23.76
C THR A 319 -33.67 24.86 23.20
N VAL A 320 -32.68 24.93 22.30
CA VAL A 320 -32.00 23.76 21.74
C VAL A 320 -30.61 23.62 22.35
N VAL A 321 -30.25 22.42 22.83
CA VAL A 321 -28.93 22.13 23.40
C VAL A 321 -28.26 20.91 22.77
N ALA A 322 -26.94 20.87 22.87
CA ALA A 322 -26.10 19.74 22.50
C ALA A 322 -26.21 18.60 23.53
N PHE A 323 -26.38 17.35 23.08
CA PHE A 323 -26.61 16.19 23.94
C PHE A 323 -25.85 14.96 23.43
N ILE A 324 -24.83 14.53 24.18
CA ILE A 324 -23.91 13.44 23.80
C ILE A 324 -24.45 12.03 24.07
N LEU A 325 -25.48 11.90 24.91
CA LEU A 325 -26.04 10.60 25.30
C LEU A 325 -27.13 10.13 24.31
N ASN A 326 -27.51 8.85 24.41
CA ASN A 326 -28.53 8.25 23.55
C ASN A 326 -29.97 8.70 23.89
N ASP A 327 -30.90 8.51 22.96
CA ASP A 327 -32.31 8.88 23.09
C ASP A 327 -32.99 8.32 24.36
N SER A 328 -32.56 7.16 24.88
CA SER A 328 -33.11 6.53 26.10
C SER A 328 -32.63 7.17 27.41
N LEU A 329 -31.67 8.09 27.35
CA LEU A 329 -31.18 8.88 28.49
C LEU A 329 -31.59 10.36 28.39
N MET A 330 -32.40 10.74 27.39
CA MET A 330 -32.92 12.09 27.23
C MET A 330 -33.84 12.47 28.40
N PRO A 331 -33.66 13.63 29.06
CA PRO A 331 -34.49 14.00 30.21
C PRO A 331 -35.95 14.28 29.83
N ASN A 332 -36.86 14.14 30.81
CA ASN A 332 -38.26 14.50 30.65
C ASN A 332 -38.42 15.97 30.23
N GLY A 333 -39.43 16.25 29.40
CA GLY A 333 -39.66 17.59 28.82
C GLY A 333 -38.76 17.95 27.63
N TRP A 334 -37.82 17.09 27.24
CA TRP A 334 -36.99 17.29 26.03
C TRP A 334 -37.43 16.39 24.87
N LEU A 335 -37.24 16.87 23.64
CA LEU A 335 -37.49 16.15 22.40
C LEU A 335 -36.26 16.21 21.49
N LYS A 336 -36.04 15.19 20.66
CA LYS A 336 -34.92 15.18 19.70
C LYS A 336 -35.22 16.00 18.46
N CYS A 337 -34.25 16.79 18.01
CA CYS A 337 -34.34 17.62 16.82
C CYS A 337 -33.99 16.84 15.53
N ASP A 338 -34.84 15.88 15.14
CA ASP A 338 -34.63 15.05 13.94
C ASP A 338 -35.79 15.09 12.92
N GLY A 339 -36.81 15.93 13.15
CA GLY A 339 -37.98 16.03 12.27
C GLY A 339 -39.16 15.16 12.68
N ARG A 340 -39.05 14.39 13.77
CA ARG A 340 -40.19 13.64 14.34
C ARG A 340 -41.32 14.57 14.78
N GLU A 341 -42.54 14.04 14.76
CA GLU A 341 -43.75 14.68 15.28
C GLU A 341 -43.59 15.04 16.76
N ILE A 342 -44.12 16.21 17.14
CA ILE A 342 -44.17 16.69 18.52
C ILE A 342 -45.40 16.06 19.19
N PRO A 343 -45.25 15.29 20.29
CA PRO A 343 -46.40 14.74 21.00
C PRO A 343 -47.38 15.84 21.42
N GLY A 344 -48.66 15.68 21.08
CA GLY A 344 -49.69 16.74 21.20
C GLY A 344 -49.91 17.32 22.60
N LYS A 345 -49.35 16.72 23.66
CA LYS A 345 -49.31 17.34 24.99
C LYS A 345 -48.43 18.61 25.03
N TYR A 346 -47.42 18.72 24.17
CA TYR A 346 -46.56 19.91 24.07
C TYR A 346 -47.16 20.98 23.16
N ALA A 347 -48.45 21.27 23.31
CA ALA A 347 -49.20 22.19 22.45
C ALA A 347 -48.62 23.61 22.44
N ALA A 348 -48.04 24.06 23.55
CA ALA A 348 -47.33 25.34 23.65
C ALA A 348 -46.13 25.41 22.68
N LEU A 349 -45.33 24.33 22.57
CA LEU A 349 -44.21 24.26 21.64
C LEU A 349 -44.68 24.25 20.17
N ILE A 350 -45.72 23.47 19.87
CA ILE A 350 -46.32 23.39 18.52
C ILE A 350 -46.76 24.79 18.05
N ASN A 351 -47.49 25.51 18.91
CA ASN A 351 -47.95 26.88 18.63
C ASN A 351 -46.79 27.88 18.50
N ALA A 352 -45.74 27.77 19.32
CA ALA A 352 -44.57 28.65 19.28
C ALA A 352 -43.66 28.42 18.05
N LEU A 353 -43.56 27.17 17.57
CA LEU A 353 -42.81 26.82 16.36
C LEU A 353 -43.61 27.01 15.06
N GLY A 354 -44.95 27.08 15.14
CA GLY A 354 -45.83 27.02 13.97
C GLY A 354 -45.74 25.67 13.23
N SER A 355 -45.37 24.60 13.93
CA SER A 355 -45.03 23.29 13.34
C SER A 355 -45.44 22.14 14.26
N ASN A 356 -46.02 21.09 13.68
CA ASN A 356 -46.30 19.83 14.38
C ASN A 356 -45.07 18.90 14.48
N THR A 357 -43.93 19.28 13.88
CA THR A 357 -42.68 18.51 13.93
C THR A 357 -41.53 19.30 14.54
N THR A 358 -40.62 18.59 15.19
CA THR A 358 -39.35 19.12 15.70
C THR A 358 -38.47 19.64 14.54
N PRO A 359 -37.60 20.64 14.77
CA PRO A 359 -36.63 21.05 13.75
C PRO A 359 -35.71 19.87 13.40
N ASN A 360 -35.57 19.49 12.12
CA ASN A 360 -34.62 18.45 11.73
C ASN A 360 -33.20 19.04 11.61
N LEU A 361 -32.36 18.76 12.61
CA LEU A 361 -30.98 19.21 12.72
C LEU A 361 -29.94 18.12 12.41
N ALA A 362 -30.37 16.93 11.96
CA ALA A 362 -29.47 15.84 11.64
C ALA A 362 -28.47 16.25 10.55
N GLY A 363 -27.17 16.21 10.87
CA GLY A 363 -26.10 16.61 9.95
C GLY A 363 -26.02 18.11 9.64
N ARG A 364 -26.66 18.99 10.42
CA ARG A 364 -26.63 20.45 10.22
C ARG A 364 -25.69 21.16 11.18
N THR A 365 -25.02 22.19 10.68
CA THR A 365 -24.34 23.22 11.48
C THR A 365 -25.28 24.39 11.70
N PHE A 366 -25.28 25.00 12.90
CA PHE A 366 -26.05 26.22 13.15
C PHE A 366 -25.42 27.46 12.47
N VAL A 367 -26.28 28.37 12.03
CA VAL A 367 -25.92 29.71 11.54
C VAL A 367 -26.81 30.71 12.29
N GLY A 368 -26.25 31.84 12.71
CA GLY A 368 -27.02 32.89 13.39
C GLY A 368 -28.08 33.51 12.49
N SER A 369 -29.31 33.64 12.98
CA SER A 369 -30.41 34.29 12.24
C SER A 369 -30.29 35.82 12.28
N GLY A 370 -30.58 36.48 11.15
CA GLY A 370 -30.54 37.94 11.02
C GLY A 370 -30.10 38.39 9.62
N THR A 371 -30.01 39.71 9.42
CA THR A 371 -29.44 40.28 8.18
C THR A 371 -27.94 40.52 8.38
N SER A 372 -27.10 40.00 7.48
CA SER A 372 -25.67 40.30 7.47
C SER A 372 -25.42 41.76 7.09
N ASN A 373 -24.78 42.53 7.97
CA ASN A 373 -24.33 43.90 7.68
C ASN A 373 -22.89 43.88 7.15
N ASP A 374 -22.65 44.52 6.00
CA ASP A 374 -21.31 44.66 5.40
C ASP A 374 -20.42 45.67 6.16
N SER A 375 -21.00 46.43 7.10
CA SER A 375 -20.24 47.22 8.07
C SER A 375 -19.57 46.31 9.10
N THR A 376 -18.36 45.83 8.77
CA THR A 376 -17.33 45.22 9.63
C THR A 376 -17.83 44.46 10.85
N GLN A 377 -17.59 43.14 10.87
CA GLN A 377 -17.75 42.32 12.08
C GLN A 377 -16.92 42.87 13.24
N SER A 378 -17.22 42.44 14.47
CA SER A 378 -16.56 42.94 15.70
C SER A 378 -15.05 42.66 15.80
N ASP A 379 -14.49 41.85 14.90
CA ASP A 379 -13.07 41.59 14.70
C ASP A 379 -12.43 42.41 13.54
N GLY A 380 -13.22 43.26 12.88
CA GLY A 380 -12.81 44.06 11.71
C GLY A 380 -12.94 43.35 10.36
N THR A 381 -13.41 42.09 10.31
CA THR A 381 -13.54 41.34 9.06
C THR A 381 -14.80 41.67 8.26
N ILE A 382 -14.75 41.42 6.95
CA ILE A 382 -15.94 41.34 6.10
C ILE A 382 -16.59 39.97 6.37
N PRO A 383 -17.92 39.89 6.61
CA PRO A 383 -18.57 38.62 6.91
C PRO A 383 -18.34 37.58 5.81
N ASN A 384 -18.14 36.32 6.21
CA ASN A 384 -17.87 35.19 5.30
C ASN A 384 -19.11 34.71 4.51
N PHE A 385 -20.10 35.59 4.39
CA PHE A 385 -21.35 35.44 3.64
C PHE A 385 -21.61 36.79 2.95
N GLY A 386 -21.83 36.77 1.63
CA GLY A 386 -22.00 38.02 0.87
C GLY A 386 -23.16 38.88 1.36
N GLY A 387 -22.97 40.20 1.29
CA GLY A 387 -23.91 41.21 1.76
C GLY A 387 -25.35 41.08 1.26
N ASN A 388 -26.28 41.71 1.99
CA ASN A 388 -27.73 41.67 1.76
C ASN A 388 -28.42 40.30 1.99
N ASN A 389 -27.72 39.30 2.54
CA ASN A 389 -28.34 38.04 2.91
C ASN A 389 -29.13 38.16 4.22
N ASN A 390 -30.46 37.99 4.12
CA ASN A 390 -31.33 37.74 5.27
C ASN A 390 -31.37 36.24 5.60
N TRP A 391 -30.96 35.90 6.83
CA TRP A 391 -31.02 34.57 7.42
C TRP A 391 -32.22 34.48 8.35
N ALA A 392 -33.41 34.34 7.76
CA ALA A 392 -34.65 34.11 8.52
C ALA A 392 -34.55 32.85 9.39
N LEU A 393 -35.21 32.87 10.55
CA LEU A 393 -35.25 31.72 11.46
C LEU A 393 -35.80 30.47 10.74
N GLY A 394 -35.14 29.32 10.91
CA GLY A 394 -35.51 28.07 10.23
C GLY A 394 -35.06 27.95 8.76
N LYS A 395 -34.44 28.97 8.16
CA LYS A 395 -33.81 28.88 6.82
C LYS A 395 -32.72 27.80 6.84
N THR A 396 -32.63 27.01 5.77
CA THR A 396 -31.58 26.00 5.59
C THR A 396 -30.86 26.15 4.25
N GLY A 397 -29.67 25.57 4.12
CA GLY A 397 -28.83 25.63 2.92
C GLY A 397 -27.47 24.97 3.15
N GLY A 398 -26.54 25.18 2.21
CA GLY A 398 -25.19 24.59 2.21
C GLY A 398 -25.11 23.25 1.49
N GLU A 399 -23.89 22.87 1.09
CA GLU A 399 -23.58 21.61 0.39
C GLU A 399 -22.52 20.82 1.20
N PHE A 400 -22.71 19.50 1.33
CA PHE A 400 -21.71 18.61 1.98
C PHE A 400 -20.69 18.03 0.99
N ARG A 401 -21.03 18.06 -0.30
CA ARG A 401 -20.13 17.73 -1.42
C ARG A 401 -20.33 18.76 -2.51
N HIS A 402 -19.28 19.53 -2.76
CA HIS A 402 -19.29 20.62 -3.74
C HIS A 402 -18.43 20.24 -4.96
N ARG A 403 -18.70 20.86 -6.10
CA ARG A 403 -17.94 20.70 -7.36
C ARG A 403 -17.68 22.08 -7.93
N LEU A 404 -16.41 22.49 -7.90
CA LEU A 404 -15.95 23.79 -8.38
C LEU A 404 -16.51 24.09 -9.78
N SER A 405 -17.12 25.25 -9.93
CA SER A 405 -17.46 25.85 -11.21
C SER A 405 -16.27 26.65 -11.76
N ILE A 406 -16.39 27.10 -13.01
CA ILE A 406 -15.37 27.96 -13.66
C ILE A 406 -15.18 29.27 -12.88
N ASN A 407 -16.23 29.78 -12.23
CA ASN A 407 -16.19 31.01 -11.45
C ASN A 407 -15.47 30.86 -10.10
N GLU A 408 -15.23 29.62 -9.65
CA GLU A 408 -14.52 29.31 -8.39
C GLU A 408 -13.07 28.87 -8.64
N MET A 409 -12.62 28.86 -9.90
CA MET A 409 -11.21 28.70 -10.24
C MET A 409 -10.49 30.06 -10.15
N PRO A 410 -9.29 30.13 -9.52
CA PRO A 410 -8.47 31.33 -9.56
C PRO A 410 -8.11 31.75 -11.00
N GLU A 411 -8.01 33.06 -11.23
CA GLU A 411 -7.44 33.60 -12.46
C GLU A 411 -6.02 33.07 -12.66
N HIS A 412 -5.76 32.50 -13.83
CA HIS A 412 -4.48 31.93 -14.19
C HIS A 412 -4.25 32.07 -15.70
N THR A 413 -2.98 32.09 -16.12
CA THR A 413 -2.59 32.18 -17.52
C THR A 413 -1.63 31.06 -17.90
N HIS A 414 -1.70 30.61 -19.15
CA HIS A 414 -0.79 29.60 -19.71
C HIS A 414 0.19 30.29 -20.65
N THR A 415 1.49 30.07 -20.48
CA THR A 415 2.52 30.66 -21.35
C THR A 415 3.17 29.60 -22.24
N ILE A 416 2.85 29.62 -23.53
CA ILE A 416 3.50 28.76 -24.53
C ILE A 416 4.99 29.15 -24.58
N ASN A 417 5.87 28.18 -24.35
CA ASN A 417 7.33 28.36 -24.32
C ASN A 417 7.81 29.58 -23.51
N ARG A 418 7.26 29.79 -22.30
CA ARG A 418 7.57 30.96 -21.43
C ARG A 418 7.31 32.34 -22.09
N GLY A 419 6.44 32.40 -23.10
CA GLY A 419 6.16 33.59 -23.89
C GLY A 419 7.04 33.77 -25.13
N ASP A 420 8.02 32.88 -25.36
CA ASP A 420 8.86 32.88 -26.57
C ASP A 420 8.20 32.07 -27.71
N PHE A 421 7.07 32.58 -28.18
CA PHE A 421 6.31 32.05 -29.31
C PHE A 421 5.96 33.17 -30.27
N GLY A 422 6.23 33.01 -31.57
CA GLY A 422 6.00 34.06 -32.55
C GLY A 422 5.82 33.57 -33.97
N LEU A 423 5.23 34.43 -34.80
CA LEU A 423 5.04 34.19 -36.23
C LEU A 423 6.39 33.96 -36.93
N HIS A 424 6.42 32.98 -37.83
CA HIS A 424 7.55 32.84 -38.73
C HIS A 424 7.59 33.99 -39.75
N TYR A 425 8.78 34.39 -40.18
CA TYR A 425 8.98 35.60 -41.01
C TYR A 425 8.81 35.35 -42.52
N ARG A 426 8.26 34.19 -42.89
CA ARG A 426 7.96 33.78 -44.27
C ARG A 426 6.50 33.36 -44.33
N SER A 427 5.74 33.87 -45.29
CA SER A 427 4.47 33.26 -45.68
C SER A 427 4.75 31.92 -46.35
N PHE A 428 3.97 30.90 -46.01
CA PHE A 428 4.10 29.56 -46.57
C PHE A 428 3.13 29.37 -47.72
N ASP A 429 3.64 28.85 -48.84
CA ASP A 429 2.82 28.19 -49.86
C ASP A 429 2.95 26.66 -49.67
N GLY A 430 1.83 25.95 -49.72
CA GLY A 430 1.68 24.65 -49.04
C GLY A 430 2.19 23.45 -49.83
N SER A 431 3.46 23.05 -49.66
CA SER A 431 3.97 21.79 -50.25
C SER A 431 5.17 21.12 -49.54
N GLY A 432 5.97 21.83 -48.73
CA GLY A 432 7.15 21.27 -48.06
C GLY A 432 6.86 20.73 -46.65
N GLY A 433 6.90 19.40 -46.48
CA GLY A 433 6.53 18.71 -45.22
C GLY A 433 7.56 18.75 -44.07
N SER A 434 8.46 19.72 -44.04
CA SER A 434 9.54 19.85 -43.03
C SER A 434 9.43 21.04 -42.08
N ASP A 435 8.68 22.08 -42.46
CA ASP A 435 8.78 23.40 -41.82
C ASP A 435 7.48 23.74 -41.08
N PHE A 436 7.60 24.14 -39.80
CA PHE A 436 6.46 24.49 -38.96
C PHE A 436 6.05 25.97 -39.12
N PRO A 437 4.75 26.31 -39.08
CA PRO A 437 4.27 27.69 -39.27
C PRO A 437 4.61 28.68 -38.13
N PHE A 438 5.21 28.20 -37.04
CA PHE A 438 5.56 28.98 -35.85
C PHE A 438 7.03 28.76 -35.47
N LYS A 439 7.64 29.72 -34.77
CA LYS A 439 9.02 29.59 -34.28
C LYS A 439 9.17 29.94 -32.81
N THR A 440 10.17 29.33 -32.19
CA THR A 440 10.81 29.73 -30.93
C THR A 440 12.25 30.18 -31.22
N LYS A 441 12.99 30.71 -30.24
CA LYS A 441 14.40 31.09 -30.42
C LYS A 441 15.40 29.93 -30.40
N ALA A 442 14.98 28.70 -30.06
CA ALA A 442 15.87 27.55 -29.95
C ALA A 442 15.73 26.63 -31.18
N ASP A 443 16.78 26.53 -31.98
CA ASP A 443 16.84 25.68 -33.18
C ASP A 443 17.12 24.20 -32.82
N THR A 444 16.30 23.67 -31.93
CA THR A 444 16.29 22.26 -31.51
C THR A 444 14.85 21.77 -31.41
N SER A 445 14.62 20.49 -31.69
CA SER A 445 13.29 19.87 -31.81
C SER A 445 12.58 19.68 -30.47
N GLN A 446 12.25 20.80 -29.81
CA GLN A 446 11.42 20.82 -28.60
C GLN A 446 9.95 20.61 -28.99
N ASN A 447 9.38 19.48 -28.59
CA ASN A 447 7.96 19.21 -28.79
C ASN A 447 7.11 20.31 -28.14
N LEU A 448 6.22 20.94 -28.92
CA LEU A 448 5.20 21.84 -28.41
C LEU A 448 4.11 21.03 -27.69
N ASN A 449 4.39 20.65 -26.44
CA ASN A 449 3.42 19.98 -25.58
C ASN A 449 2.20 20.89 -25.40
N GLY A 450 1.01 20.37 -25.73
CA GLY A 450 -0.25 21.09 -25.58
C GLY A 450 -0.63 21.30 -24.11
N THR A 451 -1.43 22.34 -23.84
CA THR A 451 -2.12 22.50 -22.56
C THR A 451 -3.44 21.73 -22.59
N ASP A 452 -3.35 20.42 -22.38
CA ASP A 452 -4.53 19.55 -22.30
C ASP A 452 -5.40 19.88 -21.08
N SER A 453 -6.70 19.59 -21.19
CA SER A 453 -7.67 19.84 -20.12
C SER A 453 -7.28 19.08 -18.84
N SER A 454 -7.00 19.85 -17.78
CA SER A 454 -6.49 19.34 -16.51
C SER A 454 -7.52 19.52 -15.41
N GLY A 455 -7.80 18.44 -14.67
CA GLY A 455 -8.81 18.39 -13.62
C GLY A 455 -10.04 17.55 -14.00
N GLY A 456 -10.47 16.66 -13.09
CA GLY A 456 -11.54 15.71 -13.35
C GLY A 456 -12.97 16.20 -13.04
N ASN A 457 -13.15 17.49 -12.70
CA ASN A 457 -14.42 18.07 -12.24
C ASN A 457 -15.17 17.23 -11.19
N GLY A 458 -14.42 16.59 -10.30
CA GLY A 458 -14.94 15.72 -9.25
C GLY A 458 -15.52 16.48 -8.06
N PHE A 459 -16.54 15.89 -7.43
CA PHE A 459 -17.07 16.37 -6.16
C PHE A 459 -16.09 16.11 -5.01
N HIS A 460 -15.69 17.14 -4.29
CA HIS A 460 -14.91 17.04 -3.05
C HIS A 460 -15.83 17.18 -1.81
N ASN A 461 -15.35 16.71 -0.65
CA ASN A 461 -16.04 16.90 0.62
C ASN A 461 -15.81 18.33 1.14
N THR A 462 -16.89 19.01 1.52
CA THR A 462 -16.86 20.35 2.15
C THR A 462 -17.14 20.32 3.65
N MET A 463 -17.44 19.16 4.23
CA MET A 463 -17.60 19.02 5.68
C MET A 463 -16.24 19.21 6.38
N GLN A 464 -16.21 20.16 7.32
CA GLN A 464 -15.14 20.29 8.31
C GLN A 464 -15.05 19.03 9.19
N PRO A 465 -13.92 18.74 9.86
CA PRO A 465 -13.82 17.66 10.84
C PRO A 465 -14.91 17.78 11.91
N TYR A 466 -15.69 16.72 12.11
CA TYR A 466 -16.89 16.74 12.95
C TYR A 466 -16.92 15.58 13.96
N TYR A 467 -17.69 15.77 15.03
CA TYR A 467 -18.03 14.74 16.01
C TYR A 467 -19.55 14.73 16.19
N VAL A 468 -20.17 13.55 16.15
CA VAL A 468 -21.63 13.43 16.10
C VAL A 468 -22.22 13.36 17.51
N ILE A 469 -23.14 14.28 17.79
CA ILE A 469 -23.97 14.32 19.00
C ILE A 469 -25.42 14.61 18.60
N ASN A 470 -26.36 14.38 19.52
CA ASN A 470 -27.75 14.76 19.32
C ASN A 470 -27.94 16.26 19.61
N TYR A 471 -28.91 16.87 18.95
CA TYR A 471 -29.52 18.12 19.40
C TYR A 471 -30.92 17.81 19.95
N ILE A 472 -31.25 18.40 21.10
CA ILE A 472 -32.55 18.25 21.77
C ILE A 472 -33.15 19.62 22.06
N ILE A 473 -34.47 19.74 21.95
CA ILE A 473 -35.26 20.95 22.20
C ILE A 473 -36.09 20.79 23.47
N TYR A 474 -36.13 21.81 24.32
CA TYR A 474 -36.96 21.81 25.51
C TYR A 474 -38.41 22.15 25.13
N ALA A 475 -39.33 21.22 25.40
CA ALA A 475 -40.74 21.30 25.08
C ALA A 475 -41.61 21.76 26.28
N GLY A 476 -41.00 21.96 27.45
CA GLY A 476 -41.68 22.32 28.70
C GLY A 476 -41.89 21.13 29.64
N HIS A 477 -42.27 21.43 30.89
CA HIS A 477 -42.60 20.43 31.90
C HIS A 477 -44.12 20.35 32.09
N GLU A 478 -44.72 19.33 31.47
CA GLU A 478 -46.10 18.86 31.70
C GLU A 478 -46.10 17.33 31.79
#